data_AF-A0A6N3CVQ8-F1
#
_entry.id   AF-A0A6N3CVQ8-F1
#
_cell.length_a   1.000
_cell.length_b   1.000
_cell.length_c   1.000
_cell.angle_alpha   90.00
_cell.angle_beta   90.00
_cell.angle_gamma   90.00
#
_symmetry.space_group_name_H-M   'P 1'
#
loop_
_entity.id
_entity.type
_entity.pdbx_description
1 polymer ?
#
loop_
_entity_poly.entity_id
_entity_poly.type
_entity_poly.pdbx_seq_one_letter_code
_entity_poly.pdbx_strand_id
1 'polypeptide(L)'
;MMEVGKKIKNARVKSSLTQEQVAGKIMVSRQTLSNWENGKSLPDILSVIKLSDLYQISLDELLKGDQKMIEKIEKDTSIVKSNRKLMIIGYVALALAMILTAIDISTTNPIFDFIGAASPWVLLGVGVACICTYISNKKEN
;
A
#
# COMPACT_ATOMS: atom_id res chain seq x y z
N MET A 1 -27.52 10.07 3.16
CA MET A 1 -26.21 9.63 3.68
C MET A 1 -25.42 10.84 4.13
N MET A 2 -24.68 10.72 5.24
CA MET A 2 -23.83 11.79 5.75
C MET A 2 -22.40 11.54 5.30
N GLU A 3 -21.85 12.44 4.50
CA GLU A 3 -20.49 12.36 3.96
C GLU A 3 -19.44 12.50 5.09
N VAL A 4 -18.32 11.79 4.96
CA VAL A 4 -17.18 11.82 5.91
C VAL A 4 -16.73 13.24 6.23
N GLY A 5 -16.73 14.13 5.23
CA GLY A 5 -16.40 15.55 5.43
C GLY A 5 -17.27 16.25 6.48
N LYS A 6 -18.58 15.99 6.47
CA LYS A 6 -19.52 16.53 7.46
C LYS A 6 -19.25 15.95 8.85
N LYS A 7 -18.85 14.68 8.95
CA LYS A 7 -18.51 14.04 10.22
C LYS A 7 -17.25 14.64 10.82
N ILE A 8 -16.22 14.86 10.01
CA ILE A 8 -14.98 15.55 10.41
C ILE A 8 -15.29 16.95 10.94
N LYS A 9 -16.09 17.73 10.21
CA LYS A 9 -16.48 19.07 10.62
C LYS A 9 -17.26 19.06 11.95
N ASN A 10 -18.20 18.13 12.10
CA ASN A 10 -18.99 17.99 13.31
C ASN A 10 -18.14 17.59 14.52
N ALA A 11 -17.22 16.63 14.35
CA ALA A 11 -16.29 16.23 15.40
C ALA A 11 -15.38 17.39 15.81
N ARG A 12 -14.82 18.13 14.84
CA ARG A 12 -14.02 19.33 15.12
C ARG A 12 -14.78 20.37 15.96
N VAL A 13 -16.02 20.67 15.56
CA VAL A 13 -16.86 21.65 16.28
C VAL A 13 -17.18 21.16 17.69
N LYS A 14 -17.49 19.87 17.87
CA LYS A 14 -17.69 19.28 19.20
C LYS A 14 -16.44 19.38 20.07
N SER A 15 -15.25 19.23 19.49
CA SER A 15 -13.98 19.41 20.19
C SER A 15 -13.56 20.88 20.36
N SER A 16 -14.37 21.84 19.89
CA SER A 16 -14.08 23.28 19.97
C SER A 16 -12.72 23.69 19.37
N LEU A 17 -12.27 22.97 18.33
CA LEU A 17 -11.01 23.25 17.64
C LEU A 17 -11.24 24.05 16.35
N THR A 18 -10.29 24.94 16.03
CA THR A 18 -10.25 25.60 14.73
C THR A 18 -9.68 24.67 13.66
N GLN A 19 -9.94 24.97 12.38
CA GLN A 19 -9.34 24.20 11.29
C GLN A 19 -7.81 24.26 11.35
N GLU A 20 -7.23 25.41 11.72
CA GLU A 20 -5.78 25.59 11.85
C GLU A 20 -5.20 24.66 12.93
N GLN A 21 -5.87 24.59 14.08
CA GLN A 21 -5.43 23.76 15.20
C GLN A 21 -5.45 22.26 14.88
N VAL A 22 -6.53 21.79 14.24
CA VAL A 22 -6.63 20.39 13.82
C VAL A 22 -5.57 20.08 12.76
N ALA A 23 -5.44 20.94 11.75
CA ALA A 23 -4.50 20.77 10.66
C ALA A 23 -3.05 20.67 11.18
N GLY A 24 -2.68 21.55 12.12
CA GLY A 24 -1.39 21.49 12.81
C GLY A 24 -1.18 20.20 13.60
N LYS A 25 -2.20 19.71 14.33
CA LYS A 25 -2.11 18.48 15.14
C LYS A 25 -1.94 17.21 14.30
N ILE A 26 -2.58 17.14 13.13
CA ILE A 26 -2.50 15.96 12.25
C ILE A 26 -1.44 16.08 11.13
N MET A 27 -0.72 17.21 11.10
CA MET A 27 0.34 17.55 10.15
C MET A 27 -0.13 17.65 8.70
N VAL A 28 -1.23 18.38 8.47
CA VAL A 28 -1.71 18.73 7.12
C VAL A 28 -1.91 20.23 7.00
N SER A 29 -2.08 20.74 5.78
CA SER A 29 -2.42 22.15 5.59
C SER A 29 -3.87 22.43 6.02
N ARG A 30 -4.14 23.64 6.51
CA ARG A 30 -5.52 24.08 6.81
C ARG A 30 -6.42 24.02 5.57
N GLN A 31 -5.88 24.28 4.38
CA GLN A 31 -6.61 24.14 3.12
C GLN A 31 -7.02 22.69 2.86
N THR A 32 -6.15 21.72 3.13
CA THR A 32 -6.42 20.28 3.02
C THR A 32 -7.59 19.89 3.93
N LEU A 33 -7.54 20.28 5.21
CA LEU A 33 -8.64 20.01 6.14
C LEU A 33 -9.95 20.66 5.70
N SER A 34 -9.90 21.91 5.22
CA SER A 34 -11.08 22.61 4.68
C SER A 34 -11.66 21.88 3.46
N ASN A 35 -10.81 21.36 2.57
CA ASN A 35 -11.26 20.59 1.42
C ASN A 35 -11.96 19.29 1.85
N TRP A 36 -11.46 18.61 2.90
CA TRP A 36 -12.13 17.43 3.47
C TRP A 36 -13.48 17.76 4.08
N GLU A 37 -13.56 18.81 4.91
CA GLU A 37 -14.81 19.23 5.56
C GLU A 37 -15.91 19.63 4.57
N ASN A 38 -15.52 20.11 3.38
CA ASN A 38 -16.41 20.51 2.31
C ASN A 38 -16.61 19.43 1.21
N GLY A 39 -16.08 18.21 1.40
CA GLY A 39 -16.26 17.10 0.46
C GLY A 39 -15.51 17.25 -0.88
N LYS A 40 -14.60 18.22 -1.01
CA LYS A 40 -13.80 18.45 -2.23
C LYS A 40 -12.73 17.36 -2.44
N SER A 41 -12.29 16.73 -1.37
CA SER A 41 -11.32 15.62 -1.39
C SER A 41 -11.56 14.72 -0.18
N LEU A 42 -11.07 13.49 -0.23
CA LEU A 42 -11.17 12.54 0.88
C LEU A 42 -9.81 12.38 1.59
N PRO A 43 -9.77 12.32 2.93
CA PRO A 43 -8.55 12.00 3.67
C PRO A 43 -8.00 10.61 3.28
N ASP A 44 -6.71 10.39 3.51
CA ASP A 44 -6.11 9.05 3.45
C ASP A 44 -6.35 8.30 4.78
N ILE A 45 -6.02 7.00 4.80
CA ILE A 45 -6.26 6.16 5.98
C ILE A 45 -5.51 6.65 7.22
N LEU A 46 -4.27 7.14 7.06
CA LEU A 46 -3.45 7.63 8.18
C LEU A 46 -4.06 8.90 8.79
N SER A 47 -4.56 9.80 7.96
CA SER A 47 -5.24 11.02 8.37
C SER A 47 -6.54 10.70 9.09
N VAL A 48 -7.30 9.69 8.62
CA VAL A 48 -8.51 9.23 9.31
C VAL A 48 -8.17 8.66 10.69
N ILE A 49 -7.10 7.86 10.82
CA ILE A 49 -6.65 7.35 12.12
C ILE A 49 -6.28 8.51 13.05
N LYS A 50 -5.47 9.46 12.58
CA LYS A 50 -5.11 10.65 13.36
C LYS A 50 -6.33 11.47 13.80
N LEU A 51 -7.33 11.61 12.93
CA LEU A 51 -8.58 12.31 13.26
C LEU A 51 -9.41 11.53 14.28
N SER A 52 -9.48 10.20 14.16
CA SER A 52 -10.12 9.31 15.12
C SER A 52 -9.50 9.42 16.51
N ASP A 53 -8.17 9.40 16.58
CA ASP A 53 -7.42 9.60 17.83
C ASP A 53 -7.60 11.01 18.38
N LEU A 54 -7.54 12.03 17.52
CA LEU A 54 -7.67 13.43 17.93
C LEU A 54 -9.05 13.73 18.53
N TYR A 55 -10.11 13.20 17.92
CA TYR A 55 -11.49 13.46 18.36
C TYR A 55 -12.03 12.40 19.32
N GLN A 56 -11.26 11.35 19.61
CA GLN A 56 -11.67 10.22 20.46
C GLN A 56 -12.98 9.57 19.98
N ILE A 57 -13.12 9.41 18.65
CA ILE A 57 -14.25 8.73 18.00
C ILE A 57 -13.76 7.49 17.28
N SER A 58 -14.59 6.45 17.20
CA SER A 58 -14.22 5.23 16.47
C SER A 58 -14.10 5.48 14.96
N LEU A 59 -13.25 4.71 14.29
CA LEU A 59 -13.16 4.72 12.82
C LEU A 59 -14.51 4.38 12.17
N ASP A 60 -15.25 3.42 12.74
CA ASP A 60 -16.63 3.13 12.33
C ASP A 60 -17.51 4.38 12.39
N GLU A 61 -17.51 5.11 13.50
CA GLU A 61 -18.32 6.33 13.62
C GLU A 61 -17.91 7.37 12.56
N LEU A 62 -16.62 7.53 12.31
CA LEU A 62 -16.08 8.49 11.35
C LEU A 62 -16.34 8.07 9.89
N LEU A 63 -16.35 6.78 9.56
CA LEU A 63 -16.36 6.26 8.18
C LEU A 63 -17.69 5.63 7.74
N LYS A 64 -18.44 5.01 8.65
CA LYS A 64 -19.58 4.16 8.33
C LYS A 64 -20.71 4.94 7.67
N GLY A 65 -21.21 4.44 6.54
CA GLY A 65 -22.26 5.09 5.75
C GLY A 65 -21.78 6.03 4.63
N ASP A 66 -20.46 6.11 4.38
CA ASP A 66 -19.88 6.74 3.20
C ASP A 66 -19.25 5.68 2.28
N GLN A 67 -20.01 5.26 1.28
CA GLN A 67 -19.62 4.21 0.34
C GLN A 67 -18.35 4.57 -0.44
N LYS A 68 -18.17 5.85 -0.78
CA LYS A 68 -17.01 6.32 -1.57
C LYS A 68 -15.70 6.19 -0.79
N MET A 69 -15.75 6.41 0.52
CA MET A 69 -14.59 6.25 1.38
C MET A 69 -14.22 4.77 1.56
N ILE A 70 -15.22 3.90 1.70
CA ILE A 70 -15.01 2.44 1.78
C ILE A 70 -14.39 1.92 0.47
N GLU A 71 -14.92 2.32 -0.69
CA GLU A 71 -14.38 1.97 -2.00
C GLU A 71 -12.93 2.45 -2.19
N LYS A 72 -12.60 3.66 -1.71
CA LYS A 72 -11.23 4.19 -1.74
C LYS A 72 -10.27 3.32 -0.90
N ILE A 73 -10.64 2.98 0.33
CA ILE A 73 -9.82 2.12 1.22
C ILE A 73 -9.64 0.71 0.61
N GLU A 74 -10.69 0.16 0.03
CA GLU A 74 -10.64 -1.16 -0.61
C GLU A 74 -9.69 -1.14 -1.82
N LYS A 75 -9.75 -0.09 -2.64
CA LYS A 75 -8.84 0.12 -3.76
C LYS A 75 -7.38 0.23 -3.30
N ASP A 76 -7.10 1.07 -2.30
CA ASP A 76 -5.75 1.26 -1.75
C ASP A 76 -5.20 -0.07 -1.18
N THR A 77 -6.05 -0.88 -0.54
CA THR A 77 -5.68 -2.20 0.00
C THR A 77 -5.40 -3.24 -1.11
N SER A 78 -6.13 -3.17 -2.23
CA SER A 78 -6.03 -4.15 -3.32
C SER A 78 -4.68 -4.13 -4.07
N ILE A 79 -4.02 -2.97 -4.16
CA ILE A 79 -2.71 -2.81 -4.83
C ILE A 79 -1.63 -3.61 -4.09
N VAL A 80 -1.62 -3.56 -2.75
CA VAL A 80 -0.65 -4.28 -1.91
C VAL A 80 -0.84 -5.80 -2.03
N LYS A 81 -2.09 -6.26 -2.19
CA LYS A 81 -2.41 -7.69 -2.33
C LYS A 81 -1.92 -8.26 -3.67
N SER A 82 -1.93 -7.48 -4.75
CA SER A 82 -1.37 -7.88 -6.04
C SER A 82 0.16 -7.99 -6.02
N ASN A 83 0.85 -7.06 -5.35
CA ASN A 83 2.31 -7.08 -5.25
C ASN A 83 2.81 -8.30 -4.44
N ARG A 84 2.06 -8.74 -3.41
CA ARG A 84 2.39 -9.96 -2.66
C ARG A 84 2.28 -11.23 -3.50
N LYS A 85 1.31 -11.34 -4.42
CA LYS A 85 1.19 -12.50 -5.32
C LYS A 85 2.38 -12.59 -6.29
N LEU A 86 2.81 -11.46 -6.85
CA LEU A 86 3.98 -11.40 -7.74
C LEU A 86 5.27 -11.82 -7.01
N MET A 87 5.45 -11.38 -5.76
CA MET A 87 6.59 -11.81 -4.95
C MET A 87 6.59 -13.32 -4.69
N ILE A 88 5.44 -13.92 -4.38
CA ILE A 88 5.32 -15.38 -4.18
C ILE A 88 5.66 -16.15 -5.46
N ILE A 89 5.15 -15.72 -6.61
CA ILE A 89 5.46 -16.34 -7.91
C ILE A 89 6.98 -16.28 -8.18
N GLY A 90 7.62 -15.14 -7.90
CA GLY A 90 9.06 -14.98 -8.04
C GLY A 90 9.85 -15.98 -7.18
N TYR A 91 9.49 -16.12 -5.89
CA TYR A 91 10.15 -17.09 -5.00
C TYR A 91 9.96 -18.56 -5.45
N VAL A 92 8.76 -18.91 -5.92
CA VAL A 92 8.47 -20.27 -6.43
C VAL A 92 9.29 -20.57 -7.69
N ALA A 93 9.37 -19.63 -8.63
CA ALA A 93 10.18 -19.79 -9.85
C ALA A 93 11.68 -19.96 -9.51
N LEU A 94 12.19 -19.20 -8.54
CA LEU A 94 13.57 -19.28 -8.09
C LEU A 94 13.88 -20.61 -7.38
N ALA A 95 12.96 -21.11 -6.55
CA ALA A 95 13.08 -22.43 -5.94
C ALA A 95 13.05 -23.55 -6.99
N LEU A 96 12.18 -23.45 -8.01
CA LEU A 96 12.11 -24.41 -9.11
C LEU A 96 13.42 -24.44 -9.91
N ALA A 97 13.99 -23.27 -10.21
CA ALA A 97 15.28 -23.16 -10.90
C ALA A 97 16.42 -23.82 -10.09
N MET A 98 16.46 -23.61 -8.77
CA MET A 98 17.44 -24.28 -7.90
C MET A 98 17.29 -25.80 -7.91
N ILE A 99 16.05 -26.31 -7.88
CA ILE A 99 15.77 -27.74 -7.95
C ILE A 99 16.25 -28.33 -9.28
N LEU A 100 15.98 -27.64 -10.40
CA LEU A 100 16.43 -28.07 -11.73
C LEU A 100 17.96 -28.16 -11.79
N THR A 101 18.68 -27.13 -11.33
CA THR A 101 20.15 -27.15 -11.30
C THR A 101 20.75 -28.19 -10.34
N ALA A 102 20.01 -28.60 -9.30
CA ALA A 102 20.46 -29.64 -8.38
C ALA A 102 20.31 -31.05 -8.98
N ILE A 103 19.30 -31.25 -9.84
CA ILE A 103 19.09 -32.50 -10.59
C ILE A 103 20.24 -32.71 -11.61
N ASP A 104 20.78 -31.63 -12.17
CA ASP A 104 21.89 -31.64 -13.14
C ASP A 104 23.16 -32.30 -12.60
N ILE A 105 23.49 -32.11 -11.31
CA ILE A 105 24.70 -32.68 -10.67
C ILE A 105 24.71 -34.22 -10.72
N SER A 106 23.54 -34.86 -10.84
CA SER A 106 23.41 -36.31 -10.82
C SER A 106 23.43 -36.97 -12.21
N THR A 107 23.40 -36.21 -13.31
CA THR A 107 23.37 -36.80 -14.66
C THR A 107 24.38 -36.12 -15.59
N THR A 108 25.34 -36.89 -16.12
CA THR A 108 26.34 -36.44 -17.11
C THR A 108 25.70 -36.19 -18.47
N ASN A 109 24.93 -35.10 -18.58
CA ASN A 109 24.17 -34.73 -19.75
C ASN A 109 24.56 -33.31 -20.18
N PRO A 110 25.12 -33.11 -21.39
CA PRO A 110 25.66 -31.82 -21.82
C PRO A 110 24.61 -30.70 -21.96
N ILE A 111 23.33 -31.04 -22.05
CA ILE A 111 22.23 -30.07 -22.00
C ILE A 111 22.09 -29.45 -20.60
N PHE A 112 22.32 -30.25 -19.55
CA PHE A 112 22.22 -29.81 -18.17
C PHE A 112 23.42 -28.94 -17.74
N ASP A 113 24.62 -29.19 -18.27
CA ASP A 113 25.78 -28.28 -18.09
C ASP A 113 25.53 -26.87 -18.67
N PHE A 114 24.85 -26.79 -19.81
CA PHE A 114 24.45 -25.51 -20.40
C PHE A 114 23.41 -24.76 -19.55
N ILE A 115 22.41 -25.48 -19.03
CA ILE A 115 21.37 -24.91 -18.15
C ILE A 115 21.98 -24.42 -16.83
N GLY A 116 22.85 -25.23 -16.21
CA GLY A 116 23.60 -24.86 -15.01
C GLY A 116 24.47 -23.61 -15.21
N ALA A 117 25.15 -23.49 -16.35
CA ALA A 117 25.94 -22.31 -16.68
C ALA A 117 25.09 -21.04 -16.93
N ALA A 118 23.87 -21.20 -17.44
CA ALA A 118 22.96 -20.09 -17.72
C ALA A 118 22.18 -19.61 -16.48
N SER A 119 21.90 -20.50 -15.52
CA SER A 119 21.07 -20.23 -14.34
C SER A 119 21.50 -19.01 -13.51
N PRO A 120 22.80 -18.79 -13.20
CA PRO A 120 23.23 -17.60 -12.46
C PRO A 120 22.88 -16.28 -13.14
N TRP A 121 22.97 -16.22 -14.47
CA TRP A 121 22.69 -15.01 -15.25
C TRP A 121 21.19 -14.70 -15.31
N VAL A 122 20.36 -15.75 -15.41
CA VAL A 122 18.89 -15.62 -15.35
C VAL A 122 18.45 -15.13 -13.97
N LEU A 123 19.00 -15.70 -12.89
CA LEU A 123 18.71 -15.27 -11.53
C LEU A 123 19.15 -13.83 -11.26
N LEU A 124 20.31 -13.42 -11.78
CA LEU A 124 20.80 -12.06 -11.66
C LEU A 124 19.89 -11.07 -12.40
N GLY A 125 19.43 -11.42 -13.61
CA GLY A 125 18.48 -10.61 -14.38
C GLY A 125 17.11 -10.44 -13.68
N VAL A 126 16.54 -11.53 -13.17
CA VAL A 126 15.28 -11.48 -12.40
C VAL A 126 15.46 -10.69 -11.12
N GLY A 127 16.58 -10.88 -10.40
CA GLY A 127 16.91 -10.13 -9.20
C GLY A 127 16.98 -8.62 -9.44
N VAL A 128 17.65 -8.19 -10.50
CA VAL A 128 17.73 -6.77 -10.89
C VAL A 128 16.34 -6.21 -11.23
N ALA A 129 15.50 -6.94 -11.96
CA ALA A 129 14.13 -6.51 -12.27
C ALA A 129 13.27 -6.35 -11.00
N CYS A 130 13.41 -7.26 -10.02
CA CYS A 130 12.74 -7.16 -8.72
C CYS A 130 13.23 -5.95 -7.91
N ILE A 131 14.53 -5.64 -7.94
CA ILE A 131 15.09 -4.47 -7.25
C ILE A 131 14.60 -3.17 -7.91
N CYS A 132 14.60 -3.08 -9.25
CA CYS A 132 14.09 -1.92 -9.98
C CYS A 132 12.61 -1.65 -9.69
N THR A 133 11.78 -2.70 -9.68
CA THR A 133 10.35 -2.55 -9.34
C THR A 133 10.12 -2.16 -7.89
N TYR A 134 10.92 -2.69 -6.94
CA TYR A 134 10.87 -2.30 -5.53
C TYR A 134 11.26 -0.82 -5.32
N ILE A 135 12.34 -0.36 -5.97
CA ILE A 135 12.80 1.04 -5.89
C ILE A 135 11.75 1.98 -6.50
N SER A 136 11.13 1.61 -7.63
CA SER A 136 10.07 2.41 -8.25
C SER A 136 8.86 2.58 -7.33
N ASN A 137 8.41 1.51 -6.67
CA ASN A 137 7.29 1.54 -5.72
C ASN A 137 7.58 2.36 -4.45
N LYS A 138 8.84 2.42 -4.00
CA LYS A 138 9.23 3.21 -2.84
C LYS A 138 9.22 4.73 -3.11
N LYS A 139 9.34 5.14 -4.38
CA LYS A 139 9.41 6.56 -4.77
C LYS A 139 8.01 7.20 -4.91
N GLU A 140 6.95 6.40 -4.99
CA GLU A 140 5.55 6.85 -5.07
C GLU A 140 4.84 6.94 -3.70
N ASN A 141 5.45 6.43 -2.62
CA ASN A 141 4.97 6.56 -1.24
C ASN A 141 5.74 7.64 -0.46
#